data_AF-V9LH81-F1
#
_entry.id   AF-V9LH81-F1
#
_cell.length_a   1.000
_cell.length_b   1.000
_cell.length_c   1.000
_cell.angle_alpha   90.00
_cell.angle_beta   90.00
_cell.angle_gamma   90.00
#
_symmetry.space_group_name_H-M   'P 1'
#
loop_
_entity.id
_entity.type
_entity.pdbx_description
1 polymer ?
#
loop_
_entity_poly.entity_id
_entity_poly.type
_entity_poly.pdbx_seq_one_letter_code
_entity_poly.pdbx_strand_id
1 'polypeptide(L)'
;PLKEAGLNLLNISLDTLVPARFEFIVRRRGFHKVMEGINKAVEMGYNPVKVNCVVMRGMNEDELLDFVSLTEEKPLDVRFIEYMPFDGNRWNFKKLVSYQEMLDTIRQKWPDLQKLPSGTTDTAKAYKVPNFQGQIGFITSMSDHFCGSCNRLRITADGNLKVCLFGNAEVSLRDTL
;
A
#
# COMPACT_ATOMS: atom_id res chain seq x y z
N PRO A 1 -18.78 -16.28 -1.70
CA PRO A 1 -19.61 -15.18 -1.15
C PRO A 1 -19.23 -13.77 -1.65
N LEU A 2 -18.04 -13.23 -1.33
CA LEU A 2 -17.72 -11.82 -1.68
C LEU A 2 -17.65 -11.57 -3.20
N LYS A 3 -16.99 -12.47 -3.93
CA LYS A 3 -16.90 -12.37 -5.39
C LYS A 3 -18.26 -12.50 -6.07
N GLU A 4 -19.09 -13.43 -5.60
CA GLU A 4 -20.47 -13.64 -6.07
C GLU A 4 -21.36 -12.43 -5.78
N ALA A 5 -21.12 -11.74 -4.67
CA ALA A 5 -21.79 -10.49 -4.32
C ALA A 5 -21.29 -9.27 -5.12
N GLY A 6 -20.38 -9.46 -6.09
CA GLY A 6 -19.90 -8.41 -7.01
C GLY A 6 -18.59 -7.73 -6.61
N LEU A 7 -17.91 -8.17 -5.54
CA LEU A 7 -16.60 -7.61 -5.17
C LEU A 7 -15.55 -7.98 -6.22
N ASN A 8 -14.96 -6.96 -6.87
CA ASN A 8 -14.04 -7.12 -8.00
C ASN A 8 -12.59 -6.67 -7.71
N LEU A 9 -12.33 -5.96 -6.62
CA LEU A 9 -11.01 -5.44 -6.26
C LEU A 9 -10.69 -5.69 -4.79
N LEU A 10 -9.42 -6.02 -4.53
CA LEU A 10 -8.90 -6.28 -3.19
C LEU A 10 -7.65 -5.44 -2.93
N ASN A 11 -7.56 -4.90 -1.71
CA ASN A 11 -6.36 -4.28 -1.16
C ASN A 11 -6.00 -5.04 0.12
N ILE A 12 -4.82 -5.66 0.15
CA ILE A 12 -4.35 -6.48 1.26
C ILE A 12 -3.13 -5.78 1.87
N SER A 13 -3.17 -5.51 3.18
CA SER A 13 -2.02 -4.95 3.88
C SER A 13 -1.05 -6.07 4.27
N LEU A 14 0.22 -5.91 3.89
CA LEU A 14 1.31 -6.82 4.25
C LEU A 14 2.62 -6.04 4.29
N ASP A 15 3.12 -5.78 5.49
CA ASP A 15 4.32 -4.96 5.68
C ASP A 15 5.63 -5.77 5.70
N THR A 16 5.58 -7.09 5.57
CA THR A 16 6.78 -7.96 5.57
C THR A 16 6.47 -9.34 5.01
N LEU A 17 7.47 -9.93 4.36
CA LEU A 17 7.53 -11.31 3.87
C LEU A 17 8.20 -12.26 4.87
N VAL A 18 8.72 -11.74 5.99
CA VAL A 18 9.34 -12.52 7.07
C VAL A 18 8.30 -12.86 8.16
N PRO A 19 7.96 -14.14 8.41
CA PRO A 19 6.90 -14.51 9.36
C PRO A 19 7.10 -13.99 10.79
N ALA A 20 8.33 -13.99 11.29
CA ALA A 20 8.64 -13.49 12.64
C ALA A 20 8.45 -11.96 12.74
N ARG A 21 8.88 -11.23 11.70
CA ARG A 21 8.69 -9.78 11.59
C ARG A 21 7.21 -9.45 11.44
N PHE A 22 6.43 -10.27 10.74
CA PHE A 22 4.97 -10.12 10.63
C PHE A 22 4.32 -10.16 12.00
N GLU A 23 4.64 -11.17 12.82
CA GLU A 23 4.07 -11.29 14.16
C GLU A 23 4.50 -10.12 15.07
N PHE A 24 5.73 -9.61 14.91
CA PHE A 24 6.20 -8.42 15.61
C PHE A 24 5.40 -7.16 15.23
N ILE A 25 5.16 -6.93 13.94
CA ILE A 25 4.44 -5.75 13.42
C ILE A 25 2.95 -5.85 13.73
N VAL A 26 2.30 -6.96 13.34
CA VAL A 26 0.85 -7.17 13.40
C VAL A 26 0.38 -7.58 14.80
N ARG A 27 1.31 -7.98 15.68
CA ARG A 27 1.03 -8.46 17.05
C ARG A 27 0.20 -9.74 17.10
N ARG A 28 0.13 -10.48 15.99
CA ARG A 28 -0.62 -11.74 15.85
C ARG A 28 0.04 -12.67 14.84
N ARG A 29 -0.08 -13.98 15.07
CA ARG A 29 0.25 -15.01 14.08
C ARG A 29 -0.78 -14.97 12.95
N GLY A 30 -0.31 -15.06 11.71
CA GLY A 30 -1.21 -14.98 10.56
C GLY A 30 -0.54 -14.89 9.19
N PHE A 31 0.78 -14.70 9.15
CA PHE A 31 1.54 -14.53 7.90
C PHE A 31 1.13 -15.52 6.79
N HIS A 32 1.19 -16.82 7.07
CA HIS A 32 0.85 -17.85 6.07
C HIS A 32 -0.59 -17.75 5.57
N LYS A 33 -1.54 -17.39 6.44
CA LYS A 33 -2.95 -17.18 6.05
C LYS A 33 -3.11 -15.97 5.14
N VAL A 34 -2.35 -14.89 5.38
CA VAL A 34 -2.36 -13.71 4.51
C VAL A 34 -1.78 -14.06 3.14
N MET A 35 -0.65 -14.76 3.10
CA MET A 35 -0.04 -15.21 1.84
C MET A 35 -0.94 -16.17 1.06
N GLU A 36 -1.58 -17.11 1.75
CA GLU A 36 -2.59 -18.00 1.16
C GLU A 36 -3.76 -17.18 0.59
N GLY A 37 -4.25 -16.18 1.31
CA GLY A 37 -5.29 -15.26 0.85
C GLY A 37 -4.90 -14.47 -0.40
N ILE A 38 -3.66 -13.98 -0.48
CA ILE A 38 -3.13 -13.29 -1.67
C ILE A 38 -3.10 -14.25 -2.86
N ASN A 39 -2.54 -15.44 -2.69
CA ASN A 39 -2.49 -16.45 -3.76
C ASN A 39 -3.90 -16.83 -4.20
N LYS A 40 -4.82 -17.03 -3.25
CA LYS A 40 -6.20 -17.39 -3.55
C LYS A 40 -6.93 -16.28 -4.32
N ALA A 41 -6.69 -15.03 -3.97
CA ALA A 41 -7.24 -13.89 -4.70
C ALA A 41 -6.74 -13.88 -6.17
N VAL A 42 -5.45 -14.14 -6.39
CA VAL A 42 -4.89 -14.27 -7.74
C VAL A 42 -5.51 -15.43 -8.49
N GLU A 43 -5.60 -16.64 -7.89
CA GLU A 43 -6.24 -17.82 -8.49
C GLU A 43 -7.70 -17.57 -8.86
N MET A 44 -8.42 -16.82 -8.02
CA MET A 44 -9.80 -16.46 -8.27
C MET A 44 -9.93 -15.45 -9.42
N GLY A 45 -8.84 -14.88 -9.94
CA GLY A 45 -8.86 -13.92 -11.05
C GLY A 45 -9.16 -12.49 -10.63
N TYR A 46 -8.88 -12.11 -9.38
CA TYR A 46 -8.81 -10.69 -9.02
C TYR A 46 -7.62 -10.06 -9.74
N ASN A 47 -7.85 -8.99 -10.51
CA ASN A 47 -6.79 -8.33 -11.26
C ASN A 47 -6.97 -6.80 -11.28
N PRO A 48 -6.05 -6.02 -10.68
CA PRO A 48 -4.91 -6.47 -9.88
C PRO A 48 -5.31 -6.83 -8.45
N VAL A 49 -4.59 -7.79 -7.84
CA VAL A 49 -4.56 -7.92 -6.37
C VAL A 49 -3.55 -6.91 -5.83
N LYS A 50 -4.03 -5.94 -5.05
CA LYS A 50 -3.17 -4.88 -4.50
C LYS A 50 -2.60 -5.29 -3.16
N VAL A 51 -1.30 -5.16 -2.98
CA VAL A 51 -0.60 -5.41 -1.71
C VAL A 51 0.00 -4.10 -1.23
N ASN A 52 -0.49 -3.57 -0.11
CA ASN A 52 0.03 -2.32 0.47
C ASN A 52 1.07 -2.66 1.55
N CYS A 53 2.27 -2.09 1.42
CA CYS A 53 3.38 -2.24 2.36
C CYS A 53 3.85 -0.86 2.82
N VAL A 54 3.76 -0.58 4.12
CA VAL A 54 4.34 0.63 4.71
C VAL A 54 5.81 0.38 4.97
N VAL A 55 6.68 1.15 4.31
CA VAL A 55 8.13 0.97 4.42
C VAL A 55 8.69 1.87 5.51
N MET A 56 9.44 1.27 6.44
CA MET A 56 10.04 1.92 7.60
C MET A 56 11.50 1.53 7.74
N ARG A 57 12.37 2.54 7.90
CA ARG A 57 13.80 2.34 8.16
C ARG A 57 14.04 1.64 9.50
N GLY A 58 14.97 0.70 9.51
CA GLY A 58 15.30 -0.19 10.61
C GLY A 58 14.23 -1.25 10.87
N MET A 59 13.31 -1.49 9.94
CA MET A 59 12.21 -2.44 10.12
C MET A 59 12.10 -3.43 8.98
N ASN A 60 11.80 -2.94 7.78
CA ASN A 60 11.43 -3.75 6.61
C ASN A 60 11.95 -3.18 5.29
N GLU A 61 12.78 -2.13 5.32
CA GLU A 61 13.35 -1.55 4.10
C GLU A 61 14.27 -2.53 3.36
N ASP A 62 14.82 -3.52 4.07
CA ASP A 62 15.61 -4.62 3.54
C ASP A 62 14.81 -5.54 2.60
N GLU A 63 13.49 -5.57 2.74
CA GLU A 63 12.59 -6.44 1.96
C GLU A 63 12.05 -5.79 0.69
N LEU A 64 12.44 -4.54 0.39
CA LEU A 64 11.91 -3.78 -0.75
C LEU A 64 12.06 -4.57 -2.06
N LEU A 65 13.24 -5.14 -2.30
CA LEU A 65 13.52 -5.92 -3.49
C LEU A 65 12.77 -7.25 -3.51
N ASP A 66 12.52 -7.87 -2.36
CA ASP A 66 11.77 -9.12 -2.27
C ASP A 66 10.30 -8.91 -2.64
N PHE A 67 9.72 -7.79 -2.20
CA PHE A 67 8.39 -7.37 -2.62
C PHE A 67 8.28 -7.07 -4.12
N VAL A 68 9.31 -6.47 -4.73
CA VAL A 68 9.34 -6.29 -6.20
C VAL A 68 9.41 -7.65 -6.89
N SER A 69 10.27 -8.56 -6.41
CA SER A 69 10.39 -9.92 -6.95
C SER A 69 9.09 -10.72 -6.88
N LEU A 70 8.20 -10.47 -5.90
CA LEU A 70 6.88 -11.09 -5.90
C LEU A 70 6.03 -10.79 -7.14
N THR A 71 6.29 -9.67 -7.82
CA THR A 71 5.55 -9.25 -9.02
C THR A 71 6.06 -9.90 -10.31
N GLU A 72 7.16 -10.65 -10.25
CA GLU A 72 7.74 -11.36 -11.40
C GLU A 72 6.74 -12.38 -11.95
N GLU A 73 6.32 -13.32 -11.10
CA GLU A 73 5.46 -14.44 -11.48
C GLU A 73 3.97 -14.22 -11.19
N LYS A 74 3.62 -13.14 -10.48
CA LYS A 74 2.24 -12.90 -10.03
C LYS A 74 1.73 -11.54 -10.50
N PRO A 75 0.46 -11.43 -10.93
CA PRO A 75 -0.17 -10.17 -11.32
C PRO A 75 -0.57 -9.32 -10.10
N LEU A 76 0.41 -9.03 -9.24
CA LEU A 76 0.25 -8.19 -8.05
C LEU A 76 0.54 -6.73 -8.40
N ASP A 77 -0.18 -5.82 -7.74
CA ASP A 77 0.12 -4.39 -7.69
C ASP A 77 0.64 -4.07 -6.28
N VAL A 78 1.96 -4.15 -6.10
CA VAL A 78 2.61 -3.91 -4.79
C VAL A 78 2.84 -2.43 -4.59
N ARG A 79 2.22 -1.85 -3.57
CA ARG A 79 2.23 -0.43 -3.29
C ARG A 79 3.05 -0.13 -2.03
N PHE A 80 4.18 0.51 -2.23
CA PHE A 80 5.01 1.02 -1.16
C PHE A 80 4.47 2.35 -0.66
N ILE A 81 4.22 2.45 0.64
CA ILE A 81 3.66 3.63 1.30
C ILE A 81 4.71 4.21 2.23
N GLU A 82 4.94 5.51 2.11
CA GLU A 82 5.82 6.23 3.03
C GLU A 82 5.25 6.24 4.45
N TYR A 83 6.10 6.02 5.44
CA TYR A 83 5.71 6.07 6.84
C TYR A 83 5.23 7.47 7.26
N MET A 84 3.93 7.58 7.55
CA MET A 84 3.26 8.82 7.95
C MET A 84 3.14 8.98 9.48
N PRO A 85 3.07 10.24 9.98
CA PRO A 85 2.71 10.49 11.36
C PRO A 85 1.26 10.11 11.65
N PHE A 86 1.05 9.34 12.72
CA PHE A 86 -0.27 9.05 13.28
C PHE A 86 -0.22 9.25 14.80
N ASP A 87 -1.36 9.61 15.39
CA ASP A 87 -1.45 9.68 16.85
C ASP A 87 -1.10 8.33 17.47
N GLY A 88 -0.14 8.35 18.39
CA GLY A 88 0.33 7.17 19.12
C GLY A 88 1.41 6.33 18.42
N ASN A 89 1.79 6.59 17.16
CA ASN A 89 2.78 5.76 16.46
C ASN A 89 4.25 6.16 16.67
N ARG A 90 4.52 7.14 17.55
CA ARG A 90 5.88 7.68 17.85
C ARG A 90 6.68 7.95 16.57
N TRP A 91 6.03 8.61 15.61
CA TRP A 91 6.62 8.90 14.31
C TRP A 91 7.93 9.68 14.42
N ASN A 92 8.86 9.40 13.50
CA ASN A 92 10.16 10.03 13.44
C ASN A 92 10.66 10.04 11.99
N PHE A 93 11.13 11.19 11.51
CA PHE A 93 11.76 11.33 10.20
C PHE A 93 12.90 10.32 9.95
N LYS A 94 13.64 9.91 11.00
CA LYS A 94 14.70 8.89 10.89
C LYS A 94 14.17 7.52 10.45
N LYS A 95 12.87 7.25 10.63
CA LYS A 95 12.20 6.02 10.19
C LYS A 95 11.63 6.12 8.78
N LEU A 96 11.62 7.31 8.18
CA LEU A 96 11.14 7.49 6.82
C LEU A 96 12.17 6.92 5.84
N VAL A 97 11.66 6.13 4.89
CA VAL A 97 12.35 5.80 3.64
C VAL A 97 11.59 6.54 2.55
N SER A 98 12.26 7.48 1.87
CA SER A 98 11.59 8.34 0.91
C SER A 98 11.27 7.59 -0.39
N TYR A 99 10.31 8.10 -1.14
CA TYR A 99 10.05 7.67 -2.52
C TYR A 99 11.30 7.53 -3.37
N GLN A 100 12.17 8.55 -3.35
CA GLN A 100 13.37 8.59 -4.17
C GLN A 100 14.36 7.51 -3.72
N GLU A 101 14.54 7.33 -2.42
CA GLU A 101 15.40 6.28 -1.86
C GLU A 101 14.92 4.87 -2.21
N MET A 102 13.60 4.62 -2.10
CA MET A 102 13.02 3.34 -2.52
C MET A 102 13.22 3.10 -4.02
N LEU A 103 12.94 4.12 -4.84
CA LEU A 103 13.07 4.03 -6.29
C LEU A 103 14.52 3.78 -6.70
N ASP A 104 15.48 4.46 -6.09
CA ASP A 104 16.91 4.29 -6.38
C ASP A 104 17.41 2.90 -5.98
N THR A 105 16.97 2.40 -4.82
CA THR A 105 17.27 1.04 -4.36
C THR A 105 16.76 -0.01 -5.36
N ILE A 106 15.53 0.15 -5.86
CA ILE A 106 14.95 -0.77 -6.83
C ILE A 106 15.68 -0.69 -8.17
N ARG A 107 16.03 0.52 -8.63
CA ARG A 107 16.75 0.73 -9.89
C ARG A 107 18.17 0.17 -9.89
N GLN A 108 18.82 0.06 -8.74
CA GLN A 108 20.12 -0.61 -8.66
C GLN A 108 20.04 -2.09 -9.08
N LYS A 109 18.92 -2.76 -8.81
CA LYS A 109 18.68 -4.16 -9.24
C LYS A 109 17.98 -4.25 -10.60
N TRP A 110 17.03 -3.35 -10.88
CA TRP A 110 16.28 -3.30 -12.13
C TRP A 110 16.40 -1.91 -12.80
N PRO A 111 17.49 -1.65 -13.53
CA PRO A 111 17.74 -0.33 -14.13
C PRO A 111 16.71 0.03 -15.21
N ASP A 112 16.11 -0.96 -15.87
CA ASP A 112 15.08 -0.79 -16.90
C ASP A 112 13.67 -0.56 -16.33
N LEU A 113 13.52 -0.30 -15.03
CA LEU A 113 12.23 -0.02 -14.39
C LEU A 113 11.52 1.18 -15.05
N GLN A 114 10.35 0.94 -15.64
CA GLN A 114 9.61 1.93 -16.42
C GLN A 114 8.49 2.56 -15.59
N LYS A 115 8.33 3.87 -15.68
CA LYS A 115 7.17 4.56 -15.13
C LYS A 115 5.96 4.31 -16.01
N LEU A 116 4.84 3.92 -15.41
CA LEU A 116 3.57 3.77 -16.12
C LEU A 116 2.79 5.10 -16.14
N PRO A 117 1.89 5.30 -17.12
CA PRO A 117 0.99 6.45 -17.11
C PRO A 117 0.16 6.51 -15.83
N SER A 118 -0.01 7.70 -15.27
CA SER A 118 -0.82 7.95 -14.06
C SER A 118 -1.90 8.99 -14.35
N GLY A 119 -3.11 8.75 -13.86
CA GLY A 119 -4.20 9.72 -13.87
C GLY A 119 -3.95 10.90 -12.93
N THR A 120 -4.71 11.98 -13.11
CA THR A 120 -4.56 13.22 -12.31
C THR A 120 -4.92 13.04 -10.83
N THR A 121 -5.79 12.09 -10.52
CA THR A 121 -6.25 11.77 -9.15
C THR A 121 -5.60 10.51 -8.59
N ASP A 122 -4.68 9.88 -9.34
CA ASP A 122 -3.98 8.69 -8.87
C ASP A 122 -3.01 9.04 -7.75
N THR A 123 -3.20 8.38 -6.61
CA THR A 123 -2.34 8.57 -5.43
C THR A 123 -1.01 7.83 -5.52
N ALA A 124 -0.97 6.77 -6.33
CA ALA A 124 0.22 5.93 -6.49
C ALA A 124 0.90 6.22 -7.84
N LYS A 125 2.21 6.43 -7.80
CA LYS A 125 3.05 6.49 -9.01
C LYS A 125 3.42 5.06 -9.41
N ALA A 126 2.80 4.55 -10.47
CA ALA A 126 2.99 3.17 -10.90
C ALA A 126 4.26 3.00 -11.74
N TYR A 127 4.95 1.88 -11.54
CA TYR A 127 6.14 1.46 -12.25
C TYR A 127 6.07 -0.03 -12.56
N LYS A 128 6.75 -0.45 -13.61
CA LYS A 128 6.81 -1.86 -14.01
C LYS A 128 8.23 -2.24 -14.42
N VAL A 129 8.68 -3.38 -13.91
CA VAL A 129 9.88 -4.06 -14.40
C VAL A 129 9.49 -4.77 -15.70
N PRO A 130 10.24 -4.61 -16.80
CA PRO A 130 9.96 -5.34 -18.04
C PRO A 130 9.87 -6.86 -17.80
N ASN A 131 8.95 -7.52 -18.50
CA ASN A 131 8.66 -8.96 -18.41
C ASN A 131 8.02 -9.47 -17.11
N PHE A 132 7.91 -8.64 -16.07
CA PHE A 132 7.20 -9.05 -14.86
C PHE A 132 5.69 -9.06 -15.11
N GLN A 133 4.97 -10.00 -14.50
CA GLN A 133 3.51 -10.06 -14.63
C GLN A 133 2.83 -8.88 -13.95
N GLY A 134 3.25 -8.56 -12.73
CA GLY A 134 2.72 -7.50 -11.91
C GLY A 134 3.35 -6.12 -12.17
N GLN A 135 3.15 -5.24 -11.20
CA GLN A 135 3.67 -3.88 -11.16
C GLN A 135 3.87 -3.41 -9.72
N ILE A 136 4.59 -2.31 -9.54
CA ILE A 136 4.74 -1.65 -8.25
C ILE A 136 4.19 -0.24 -8.29
N GLY A 137 3.86 0.32 -7.13
CA GLY A 137 3.42 1.70 -6.99
C GLY A 137 4.03 2.36 -5.77
N PHE A 138 4.22 3.67 -5.83
CA PHE A 138 4.70 4.46 -4.70
C PHE A 138 3.64 5.47 -4.27
N ILE A 139 3.24 5.43 -3.01
CA ILE A 139 2.34 6.40 -2.37
C ILE A 139 3.22 7.35 -1.56
N THR A 140 3.44 8.54 -2.12
CA THR A 140 4.46 9.50 -1.67
C THR A 140 3.88 10.53 -0.70
N SER A 141 3.25 10.05 0.37
CA SER A 141 2.46 10.88 1.29
C SER A 141 3.25 11.95 2.03
N MET A 142 4.58 11.82 2.15
CA MET A 142 5.44 12.76 2.86
C MET A 142 6.36 13.53 1.91
N SER A 143 7.04 12.83 0.99
CA SER A 143 8.07 13.45 0.16
C SER A 143 7.53 14.24 -1.04
N ASP A 144 6.35 13.85 -1.55
CA ASP A 144 5.73 14.46 -2.72
C ASP A 144 4.20 14.29 -2.64
N HIS A 145 3.59 15.11 -1.77
CA HIS A 145 2.20 14.96 -1.34
C HIS A 145 1.18 15.25 -2.44
N PHE A 146 0.02 14.59 -2.38
CA PHE A 146 -1.06 14.68 -3.39
C PHE A 146 -2.35 15.36 -2.87
N CYS A 147 -2.27 16.18 -1.81
CA CYS A 147 -3.46 16.83 -1.25
C CYS A 147 -4.18 17.74 -2.25
N GLY A 148 -3.46 18.39 -3.17
CA GLY A 148 -4.03 19.29 -4.17
C GLY A 148 -4.94 18.62 -5.21
N SER A 149 -4.81 17.31 -5.43
CA SER A 149 -5.68 16.51 -6.30
C SER A 149 -6.59 15.54 -5.54
N CYS A 150 -6.62 15.64 -4.19
CA CYS A 150 -7.39 14.71 -3.36
C CYS A 150 -8.90 14.91 -3.53
N ASN A 151 -9.60 13.84 -3.89
CA ASN A 151 -11.05 13.81 -4.10
C ASN A 151 -11.78 12.83 -3.16
N ARG A 152 -11.18 12.50 -2.01
CA ARG A 152 -11.68 11.47 -1.10
C ARG A 152 -12.49 12.08 0.04
N LEU A 153 -13.68 11.52 0.26
CA LEU A 153 -14.48 11.69 1.47
C LEU A 153 -14.47 10.40 2.27
N ARG A 154 -14.60 10.49 3.59
CA ARG A 154 -14.65 9.33 4.48
C ARG A 154 -15.87 9.39 5.38
N ILE A 155 -16.57 8.27 5.48
CA ILE A 155 -17.58 8.05 6.52
C ILE A 155 -16.95 7.16 7.59
N THR A 156 -16.99 7.58 8.84
CA THR A 156 -16.50 6.81 9.99
C THR A 156 -17.55 5.79 10.45
N ALA A 157 -17.14 4.81 11.25
CA ALA A 157 -18.04 3.73 11.70
C ALA A 157 -19.19 4.22 12.59
N ASP A 158 -18.98 5.31 13.32
CA ASP A 158 -19.97 6.04 14.12
C ASP A 158 -20.84 6.99 13.28
N GLY A 159 -20.63 7.08 11.96
CA GLY A 159 -21.50 7.80 11.03
C GLY A 159 -21.14 9.28 10.82
N ASN A 160 -19.90 9.67 11.10
CA ASN A 160 -19.41 11.02 10.83
C ASN A 160 -18.76 11.12 9.44
N LEU A 161 -19.01 12.21 8.74
CA LEU A 161 -18.35 12.58 7.49
C LEU A 161 -17.07 13.36 7.78
N LYS A 162 -15.96 12.92 7.17
CA LYS A 162 -14.66 13.62 7.19
C LYS A 162 -14.19 13.93 5.77
N VAL A 163 -13.68 15.14 5.58
CA VAL A 163 -13.11 15.62 4.30
C VAL A 163 -11.61 15.37 4.18
N CYS A 164 -10.94 15.02 5.29
CA CYS A 164 -9.52 14.71 5.32
C CYS A 164 -9.28 13.53 6.27
N LEU A 165 -8.33 12.67 5.92
CA LEU A 165 -7.94 11.52 6.73
C LEU A 165 -7.41 11.92 8.12
N PHE A 166 -6.75 13.08 8.20
CA PHE A 166 -6.11 13.62 9.41
C PHE A 166 -6.81 14.89 9.92
N GLY A 167 -7.91 15.31 9.30
CA GLY A 167 -8.65 16.48 9.75
C GLY A 167 -9.44 16.17 11.01
N ASN A 168 -9.37 17.05 12.01
CA ASN A 168 -10.20 16.94 13.22
C ASN A 168 -11.67 17.26 12.94
N ALA A 169 -11.94 18.08 11.91
CA ALA A 169 -13.30 18.46 11.55
C ALA A 169 -14.11 17.27 11.01
N GLU A 170 -15.32 17.11 11.53
CA GLU A 170 -16.26 16.09 11.12
C GLU A 170 -17.70 16.58 11.29
N VAL A 171 -18.62 15.98 10.53
CA VAL A 171 -20.05 16.30 10.56
C VAL A 171 -20.84 15.01 10.75
N SER A 172 -21.71 14.96 11.76
CA SER A 172 -22.57 13.81 12.02
C SER A 172 -23.63 13.68 10.93
N LEU A 173 -23.58 12.59 10.16
CA LEU A 173 -24.65 12.27 9.22
C LEU A 173 -25.84 11.61 9.92
N ARG A 174 -25.64 11.01 11.10
CA ARG A 174 -26.71 10.38 11.88
C ARG A 174 -27.67 11.39 12.47
N ASP A 175 -27.15 12.50 13.00
CA ASP A 175 -27.99 13.51 13.65
C ASP A 175 -28.64 14.47 12.63
N THR A 176 -28.22 14.37 11.36
CA THR A 176 -28.70 15.22 10.25
C THR A 176 -29.76 14.51 9.38
N LEU A 177 -29.96 13.20 9.55
CA LEU A 177 -30.94 12.37 8.84
C LEU A 177 -32.09 11.94 9.77
#